data_AF-A0A7X8CUM4-F1
#
_entry.id   AF-A0A7X8CUM4-F1
#
_cell.length_a   1.000
_cell.length_b   1.000
_cell.length_c   1.000
_cell.angle_alpha   90.00
_cell.angle_beta   90.00
_cell.angle_gamma   90.00
#
_symmetry.space_group_name_H-M   'P 1'
#
loop_
_entity.id
_entity.type
_entity.pdbx_description
1 polymer ?
#
loop_
_entity_poly.entity_id
_entity_poly.type
_entity_poly.pdbx_seq_one_letter_code
_entity_poly.pdbx_strand_id
1 'polypeptide(L)' 'MKCVICKEGEYRAGLVTVVLTRDESTVVIKKVPGHVCAQCGEYE' A
#
# COMPACT_ATOMS: atom_id res chain seq x y z
N MET A 1 -12.22 -1.22 -4.87
CA MET A 1 -13.21 -0.91 -3.82
C MET A 1 -13.04 0.54 -3.36
N LYS A 2 -14.01 1.14 -2.67
CA LYS A 2 -13.84 2.51 -2.16
C LYS A 2 -12.86 2.53 -0.99
N CYS A 3 -11.94 3.48 -0.95
CA CYS A 3 -10.92 3.57 0.08
C CYS A 3 -11.54 3.86 1.45
N VAL A 4 -11.29 2.98 2.42
CA VAL A 4 -11.81 3.13 3.79
C VAL A 4 -11.12 4.24 4.57
N ILE A 5 -9.90 4.61 4.16
CA ILE A 5 -9.10 5.66 4.81
C ILE A 5 -9.52 7.04 4.34
N CYS A 6 -9.40 7.37 3.05
CA CYS A 6 -9.75 8.71 2.56
C CYS A 6 -11.23 8.88 2.18
N LYS A 7 -12.00 7.80 2.01
CA LYS A 7 -13.44 7.82 1.65
C LYS A 7 -13.80 8.57 0.37
N GLU A 8 -12.83 8.96 -0.43
CA GLU A 8 -13.02 9.64 -1.71
C GLU A 8 -12.45 8.82 -2.87
N GLY A 9 -11.25 8.25 -2.67
CA GLY A 9 -10.55 7.48 -3.70
C GLY A 9 -11.05 6.05 -3.85
N GLU A 10 -10.70 5.46 -4.98
CA GLU A 10 -10.91 4.05 -5.29
C GLU A 10 -9.58 3.29 -5.31
N TYR A 11 -9.58 2.08 -4.75
CA TYR A 11 -8.49 1.12 -4.86
C TYR A 11 -8.40 0.55 -6.28
N ARG A 12 -7.19 0.52 -6.85
CA ARG A 12 -6.87 -0.03 -8.18
C ARG A 12 -5.65 -0.94 -8.09
N ALA A 13 -5.57 -1.94 -8.98
CA ALA A 13 -4.38 -2.80 -9.05
C ALA A 13 -3.11 -1.95 -9.26
N GLY A 14 -2.08 -2.22 -8.47
CA GLY A 14 -0.84 -1.45 -8.46
C GLY A 14 0.31 -2.21 -7.80
N LEU A 15 1.45 -1.51 -7.68
CA LEU A 15 2.66 -2.03 -7.05
C LEU A 15 3.01 -1.14 -5.86
N VAL A 16 3.30 -1.75 -4.71
CA VAL A 16 3.71 -1.04 -3.50
C VAL A 16 5.09 -1.47 -3.04
N THR A 17 5.67 -0.67 -2.14
CA THR A 17 6.88 -1.04 -1.40
C THR A 17 6.49 -1.25 0.04
N VAL A 18 6.72 -2.47 0.54
CA VAL A 18 6.45 -2.83 1.93
C VAL A 18 7.74 -2.76 2.72
N VAL A 19 7.72 -2.05 3.84
CA VAL A 19 8.84 -1.95 4.77
C VAL A 19 8.44 -2.67 6.04
N LEU A 20 9.18 -3.72 6.39
CA LEU A 20 9.00 -4.46 7.63
C LEU A 20 10.19 -4.17 8.55
N THR A 21 9.90 -3.81 9.79
CA THR A 21 10.91 -3.59 10.82
C THR A 21 10.71 -4.60 11.95
N ARG A 22 11.79 -5.23 12.41
CA ARG A 22 11.81 -6.12 13.57
C ARG A 22 13.16 -6.05 14.25
N ASP A 23 13.17 -5.71 15.54
CA ASP A 23 14.38 -5.45 16.31
C ASP A 23 15.29 -4.46 15.54
N GLU A 24 16.54 -4.81 15.26
CA GLU A 24 17.48 -4.00 14.47
C GLU A 24 17.41 -4.25 12.96
N SER A 25 16.51 -5.14 12.50
CA SER A 25 16.39 -5.51 11.09
C SER A 25 15.34 -4.69 10.37
N THR A 26 15.67 -4.25 9.15
CA THR A 26 14.73 -3.63 8.20
C THR A 26 14.72 -4.42 6.90
N VAL A 27 13.54 -4.86 6.46
CA VAL A 27 13.34 -5.57 5.19
C VAL A 27 12.49 -4.72 4.27
N VAL A 28 12.99 -4.45 3.07
CA VAL A 28 12.28 -3.67 2.06
C VAL A 28 11.93 -4.56 0.89
N ILE A 29 10.62 -4.78 0.68
CA ILE A 29 10.10 -5.57 -0.43
C ILE A 29 9.54 -4.59 -1.46
N LYS A 30 10.17 -4.52 -2.63
CA LYS A 30 9.76 -3.63 -3.73
C LYS A 30 8.83 -4.36 -4.69
N LYS A 31 7.97 -3.60 -5.37
CA LYS A 31 7.08 -4.09 -6.43
C LYS A 31 6.15 -5.21 -5.97
N VAL A 32 5.61 -5.10 -4.75
CA VAL A 32 4.59 -6.02 -4.24
C VAL A 32 3.26 -5.72 -4.93
N PRO A 33 2.63 -6.67 -5.63
CA PRO A 33 1.29 -6.48 -6.18
C PRO A 33 0.26 -6.30 -5.08
N GLY A 34 -0.62 -5.31 -5.22
CA GLY A 34 -1.73 -5.04 -4.30
C GLY A 34 -2.71 -4.07 -4.90
N HIS A 35 -3.76 -3.70 -4.16
CA HIS A 35 -4.65 -2.63 -4.61
C HIS A 35 -4.30 -1.33 -3.89
N VAL A 36 -4.06 -0.26 -4.66
CA VAL A 36 -3.61 1.04 -4.16
C VAL A 36 -4.68 2.09 -4.45
N CYS A 37 -5.00 2.89 -3.45
CA CYS A 37 -5.92 4.00 -3.55
C CYS A 37 -5.30 5.06 -4.48
N ALA A 38 -6.01 5.39 -5.55
CA ALA A 38 -5.54 6.34 -6.56
C ALA A 38 -5.39 7.78 -6.05
N GLN A 39 -5.88 8.08 -4.84
CA GLN A 39 -5.91 9.45 -4.29
C GLN A 39 -4.96 9.66 -3.10
N CYS A 40 -4.87 8.71 -2.18
CA CYS A 40 -4.02 8.85 -0.98
C CYS A 40 -2.85 7.87 -0.91
N GLY A 41 -2.78 6.87 -1.80
CA GLY A 41 -1.70 5.88 -1.82
C GLY A 41 -1.83 4.76 -0.78
N GLU A 42 -2.89 4.74 0.02
CA GLU A 42 -3.22 3.61 0.91
C GLU A 42 -3.36 2.33 0.08
N TYR A 43 -2.95 1.18 0.62
CA TYR A 43 -3.08 -0.09 -0.07
C TYR A 43 -3.76 -1.17 0.78
N GLU A 44 -4.51 -2.05 0.12
CA GLU A 44 -5.18 -3.23 0.69
C GLU A 44 -4.65 -4.54 0.08
#